data_AF-A0A975D4H3-F1
#
_entry.id   AF-A0A975D4H3-F1
#
_cell.length_a   1.000
_cell.length_b   1.000
_cell.length_c   1.000
_cell.angle_alpha   90.00
_cell.angle_beta   90.00
_cell.angle_gamma   90.00
#
_symmetry.space_group_name_H-M   'P 1'
#
loop_
_entity.id
_entity.type
_entity.pdbx_description
1 polymer ?
#
loop_
_entity_poly.entity_id
_entity_poly.type
_entity_poly.pdbx_seq_one_letter_code
_entity_poly.pdbx_strand_id
1 'polypeptide(L)' 'MSLEIAQSRAWNLARTLMTCIVVIRIADQMFGVVESSEFDGDAATIVREYDPFA' A
#
# COMPACT_ATOMS: atom_id res chain seq x y z
N MET A 1 -3.06 -14.29 -5.31
CA MET A 1 -3.97 -13.13 -5.47
C MET A 1 -3.20 -12.01 -6.13
N SER A 2 -3.71 -11.43 -7.23
CA SER A 2 -2.94 -10.50 -8.07
C SER A 2 -2.67 -9.18 -7.37
N LEU A 3 -1.41 -8.73 -7.43
CA LEU A 3 -0.94 -7.42 -6.98
C LEU A 3 -1.83 -6.27 -7.47
N GLU A 4 -2.41 -6.40 -8.66
CA GLU A 4 -3.35 -5.43 -9.25
C GLU A 4 -4.59 -5.17 -8.38
N ILE A 5 -5.14 -6.19 -7.72
CA ILE A 5 -6.30 -6.01 -6.84
C ILE A 5 -5.90 -5.28 -5.56
N ALA A 6 -4.72 -5.62 -5.00
CA ALA A 6 -4.18 -4.93 -3.83
C ALA A 6 -3.90 -3.45 -4.13
N GLN A 7 -3.29 -3.18 -5.30
CA GLN A 7 -3.01 -1.83 -5.79
C GLN A 7 -4.28 -1.01 -6.05
N SER A 8 -5.29 -1.60 -6.71
CA SER A 8 -6.56 -0.91 -6.99
C SER A 8 -7.32 -0.57 -5.70
N ARG A 9 -7.33 -1.49 -4.72
CA ARG A 9 -7.90 -1.23 -3.39
C ARG A 9 -7.11 -0.19 -2.62
N ALA A 10 -5.77 -0.26 -2.63
CA ALA A 10 -4.91 0.71 -1.97
C ALA A 10 -5.15 2.13 -2.50
N TRP A 11 -5.23 2.31 -3.81
CA TRP A 11 -5.54 3.61 -4.43
C TRP A 11 -6.92 4.14 -4.04
N ASN A 12 -7.93 3.27 -4.05
CA ASN A 12 -9.28 3.66 -3.66
C ASN A 12 -9.35 4.06 -2.18
N LEU A 13 -8.64 3.33 -1.32
CA LEU A 13 -8.52 3.63 0.11
C LEU A 13 -7.79 4.97 0.34
N ALA A 14 -6.66 5.19 -0.33
CA ALA A 14 -5.86 6.42 -0.25
C ALA A 14 -6.69 7.65 -0.62
N ARG A 15 -7.45 7.59 -1.71
CA ARG A 15 -8.38 8.64 -2.13
C ARG A 15 -9.51 8.88 -1.12
N THR A 16 -10.03 7.81 -0.52
CA THR A 16 -11.21 7.91 0.36
C THR A 16 -10.84 8.48 1.72
N LEU A 17 -9.72 8.03 2.28
CA LEU A 17 -9.21 8.48 3.57
C LEU A 17 -8.36 9.75 3.47
N MET A 18 -7.97 10.16 2.25
CA MET A 18 -6.99 11.24 2.01
C MET A 18 -5.72 11.01 2.83
N THR A 19 -5.21 9.78 2.81
CA THR A 19 -3.97 9.40 3.48
C THR A 19 -3.06 8.61 2.54
N CYS A 20 -1.75 8.66 2.79
CA CYS A 20 -0.76 7.95 2.02
C CYS A 20 -0.85 6.45 2.34
N ILE A 21 -1.03 5.62 1.32
CA ILE A 21 -1.16 4.16 1.48
C ILE A 21 0.02 3.48 0.81
N VAL A 22 0.68 2.58 1.53
CA VAL A 22 1.75 1.73 0.98
C VAL A 22 1.27 0.30 0.82
N VAL A 23 1.63 -0.28 -0.32
CA VAL A 23 1.45 -1.71 -0.60
C VAL A 23 2.76 -2.39 -0.27
N ILE A 24 2.72 -3.28 0.71
CA ILE A 24 3.87 -4.05 1.19
C ILE A 24 3.76 -5.51 0.76
N ARG A 25 4.89 -6.15 0.53
CA ARG A 25 4.98 -7.59 0.29
C ARG A 25 5.36 -8.28 1.59
N ILE A 26 4.44 -9.06 2.13
CA ILE A 26 4.63 -9.76 3.41
C ILE A 26 5.22 -11.16 3.19
N ALA A 27 4.80 -11.85 2.13
CA ALA A 27 5.30 -13.18 1.76
C ALA A 27 5.13 -13.44 0.26
N ASP A 28 5.62 -14.58 -0.22
CA ASP A 28 5.47 -14.97 -1.63
C ASP A 28 3.97 -15.02 -2.00
N GLN A 29 3.58 -14.13 -2.93
CA GLN A 29 2.19 -13.89 -3.35
C GLN A 29 1.23 -13.27 -2.31
N MET A 30 1.72 -12.77 -1.16
CA MET A 30 0.93 -12.06 -0.15
C MET A 30 1.28 -10.56 -0.10
N PHE A 31 0.26 -9.72 -0.29
CA PHE A 31 0.38 -8.27 -0.29
C PHE A 31 -0.45 -7.67 0.83
N GLY A 32 0.18 -6.86 1.67
CA GLY A 32 -0.47 -6.02 2.67
C GLY A 32 -0.70 -4.63 2.11
N VAL A 33 -1.77 -3.99 2.56
CA VAL A 33 -2.07 -2.58 2.28
C VAL A 33 -2.16 -1.90 3.63
N VAL A 34 -1.29 -0.92 3.87
CA VAL A 34 -1.20 -0.23 5.16
C VAL A 34 -1.01 1.26 4.93
N GLU A 35 -1.31 2.07 5.92
CA GLU A 35 -1.02 3.50 5.85
C GLU A 35 0.48 3.76 5.93
N SER A 36 1.01 4.63 5.08
CA SER A 36 2.43 5.00 5.09
C SER A 36 2.84 5.57 6.46
N SER A 37 1.95 6.34 7.09
CA SER A 37 2.18 6.88 8.43
C SER A 37 2.22 5.84 9.55
N GLU A 38 1.58 4.67 9.35
CA GLU A 38 1.59 3.55 10.31
C GLU A 38 2.69 2.53 9.98
N PHE A 39 3.28 2.62 8.78
CA PHE A 39 4.30 1.72 8.33
C PHE A 39 5.70 2.21 8.72
N ASP A 40 6.13 1.86 9.93
CA ASP A 40 7.52 2.02 10.40
C ASP A 40 8.42 0.83 9.98
N GLY A 41 7.88 -0.06 9.14
CA GLY A 41 8.57 -1.27 8.70
C GLY A 41 9.65 -1.01 7.66
N ASP A 42 10.28 -2.08 7.21
CA ASP A 42 11.39 -2.00 6.26
C ASP A 42 10.90 -1.56 4.86
N ALA A 43 11.44 -0.45 4.36
CA ALA A 43 11.10 0.09 3.04
C ALA A 43 11.41 -0.90 1.91
N ALA A 44 12.30 -1.87 2.13
CA ALA A 44 12.59 -2.95 1.19
C ALA A 44 11.37 -3.87 0.93
N THR A 45 10.38 -3.88 1.82
CA THR A 45 9.13 -4.63 1.64
C THR A 45 8.05 -3.81 0.92
N ILE A 46 8.25 -2.49 0.76
CA ILE A 46 7.32 -1.61 0.05
C ILE A 46 7.42 -1.89 -1.44
N VAL A 47 6.33 -2.38 -2.01
CA VAL A 47 6.19 -2.59 -3.46
C VAL A 47 5.82 -1.28 -4.15
N ARG A 48 4.93 -0.50 -3.53
CA ARG A 48 4.45 0.75 -4.09
C ARG A 48 3.82 1.64 -3.03
N GLU A 49 4.08 2.93 -3.11
CA GLU A 49 3.39 3.96 -2.34
C GLU A 49 2.36 4.68 -3.22
N TYR A 50 1.24 5.04 -2.60
CA TYR A 50 0.17 5.83 -3.19
C TYR A 50 -0.07 7.05 -2.33
N ASP A 51 0.33 8.20 -2.87
CA ASP A 51 0.19 9.49 -2.24
C ASP A 51 -1.01 10.23 -2.85
N PRO A 52 -2.07 10.54 -2.09
CA PRO A 52 -3.23 11.26 -2.61
C PRO A 52 -3.00 12.79 -2.67
N PHE A 53 -1.89 13.28 -2.13
CA PHE A 53 -1.55 14.71 -2.08
C PHE A 53 -0.58 15.16 -3.18
N ALA A 54 0.03 14.22 -3.92
CA ALA A 54 1.01 14.48 -4.98
C ALA A 54 0.39 14.71 -6.37
#